data_AF-A0A968PQ70-F1
#
_entry.id   AF-A0A968PQ70-F1
#
_cell.length_a   1.000
_cell.length_b   1.000
_cell.length_c   1.000
_cell.angle_alpha   90.00
_cell.angle_beta   90.00
_cell.angle_gamma   90.00
#
_symmetry.space_group_name_H-M   'P 1'
#
loop_
_entity.id
_entity.type
_entity.pdbx_description
1 polymer ?
#
loop_
_entity_poly.entity_id
_entity_poly.type
_entity_poly.pdbx_seq_one_letter_code
_entity_poly.pdbx_strand_id
1 'polypeptide(L)' 'MQEGRQEGQREFVENLLRARFGSLDEDLAGIIEAVLDLPPAESAPLLLQLSREGLLARFRQS' A
#
# COMPACT_ATOMS: atom_id res chain seq x y z
N MET A 1 -10.29 5.44 -19.24
CA MET A 1 -9.50 4.18 -19.23
C MET A 1 -8.37 4.18 -18.21
N GLN A 2 -7.77 5.33 -17.84
CA GLN A 2 -6.71 5.37 -16.83
C GLN A 2 -7.24 5.36 -15.39
N GLU A 3 -8.39 5.98 -15.12
CA GLU A 3 -9.01 6.05 -13.78
C GLU A 3 -9.34 4.66 -13.23
N GLY A 4 -9.98 3.79 -14.02
CA GLY A 4 -10.30 2.42 -13.57
C GLY A 4 -9.06 1.55 -13.28
N ARG A 5 -7.88 1.89 -13.83
CA ARG A 5 -6.62 1.20 -13.51
C ARG A 5 -6.07 1.67 -12.16
N GLN A 6 -6.15 2.97 -11.86
CA GLN A 6 -5.69 3.51 -10.59
C GLN A 6 -6.59 3.04 -9.43
N GLU A 7 -7.90 3.02 -9.64
CA GLU A 7 -8.86 2.56 -8.64
C GLU A 7 -8.69 1.07 -8.33
N GLY A 8 -8.49 0.23 -9.36
CA GLY A 8 -8.17 -1.18 -9.15
C GLY A 8 -6.83 -1.41 -8.44
N GLN A 9 -5.83 -0.55 -8.66
CA GLN A 9 -4.55 -0.64 -7.96
C GLN A 9 -4.69 -0.25 -6.49
N ARG A 10 -5.46 0.80 -6.18
CA ARG A 10 -5.80 1.21 -4.82
C ARG A 10 -6.53 0.10 -4.08
N GLU A 11 -7.58 -0.45 -4.68
CA GLU A 11 -8.33 -1.57 -4.10
C GLU A 11 -7.44 -2.79 -3.83
N PHE A 12 -6.52 -3.10 -4.74
CA PHE A 12 -5.55 -4.18 -4.55
C PHE A 12 -4.64 -3.93 -3.34
N VAL A 13 -4.09 -2.72 -3.19
CA VAL A 13 -3.23 -2.35 -2.05
C VAL A 13 -4.01 -2.44 -0.74
N GLU A 14 -5.22 -1.90 -0.69
CA GLU A 14 -6.08 -1.95 0.50
C GLU A 14 -6.38 -3.38 0.94
N ASN A 15 -6.80 -4.23 0.00
CA ASN A 15 -7.11 -5.63 0.27
C ASN A 15 -5.88 -6.42 0.70
N LEU A 16 -4.72 -6.17 0.09
CA LEU A 16 -3.47 -6.82 0.48
C LEU A 16 -3.07 -6.47 1.91
N LEU A 17 -3.13 -5.18 2.29
CA LEU A 17 -2.82 -4.74 3.64
C LEU A 17 -3.77 -5.35 4.68
N ARG A 18 -5.08 -5.40 4.39
CA ARG A 18 -6.06 -6.10 5.24
C ARG A 18 -5.74 -7.59 5.37
N ALA A 19 -5.38 -8.26 4.27
CA ALA A 19 -5.04 -9.68 4.28
C ALA A 19 -3.76 -9.98 5.07
N ARG A 20 -2.74 -9.11 5.00
CA ARG A 20 -1.47 -9.29 5.72
C ARG A 20 -1.55 -8.95 7.21
N PHE A 21 -2.27 -7.89 7.57
CA PHE A 21 -2.25 -7.32 8.92
C PHE A 21 -3.58 -7.45 9.67
N GLY A 22 -4.58 -8.09 9.06
CA GLY A 22 -5.90 -8.35 9.64
C GLY A 22 -6.87 -7.17 9.54
N SER A 23 -6.36 -5.94 9.56
CA SER A 23 -7.17 -4.73 9.36
C SER A 23 -6.36 -3.62 8.69
N LEU A 24 -7.08 -2.67 8.08
CA LEU A 24 -6.50 -1.44 7.55
C LEU A 24 -6.85 -0.31 8.51
N ASP A 25 -5.94 -0.05 9.46
CA ASP A 25 -6.05 1.06 10.39
C ASP A 25 -5.65 2.40 9.75
N GLU A 26 -5.84 3.50 10.46
CA GLU A 26 -5.56 4.86 9.97
C GLU A 26 -4.08 5.07 9.59
N ASP A 27 -3.15 4.42 10.30
CA ASP A 27 -1.73 4.52 9.97
C ASP A 27 -1.44 3.87 8.61
N LEU A 28 -1.97 2.66 8.39
CA LEU A 28 -1.80 1.94 7.13
C LEU A 28 -2.56 2.60 5.98
N ALA A 29 -3.74 3.17 6.26
CA ALA A 29 -4.49 3.93 5.26
C ALA A 29 -3.70 5.19 4.82
N GLY A 30 -3.02 5.84 5.77
CA GLY A 30 -2.23 7.04 5.51
C GLY A 30 -1.03 6.84 4.58
N ILE A 31 -0.54 5.61 4.40
CA ILE A 31 0.59 5.33 3.50
C ILE A 31 0.17 4.89 2.08
N ILE A 32 -1.13 4.69 1.82
CA ILE A 32 -1.60 4.13 0.54
C ILE A 32 -1.22 5.01 -0.64
N GLU A 33 -1.39 6.33 -0.53
CA GLU A 33 -1.05 7.26 -1.62
C GLU A 33 0.44 7.17 -1.98
N ALA A 34 1.32 7.19 -0.99
CA ALA A 34 2.77 7.03 -1.19
C ALA A 34 3.16 5.69 -1.83
N VAL A 35 2.37 4.63 -1.58
CA VAL A 35 2.54 3.32 -2.21
C VAL A 35 2.06 3.32 -3.67
N LEU A 36 0.97 4.04 -3.97
CA LEU A 36 0.41 4.16 -5.32
C LEU A 36 1.27 5.04 -6.24
N ASP A 37 2.01 5.99 -5.69
CA ASP A 37 3.00 6.79 -6.41
C ASP A 37 4.20 5.96 -6.90
N LEU A 38 4.43 4.79 -6.31
CA LEU A 38 5.48 3.88 -6.76
C LEU A 38 4.99 2.96 -7.89
N PRO A 39 5.89 2.60 -8.84
CA PRO A 39 5.60 1.56 -9.82
C PRO A 39 5.21 0.24 -9.14
N PRO A 40 4.24 -0.52 -9.67
CA PRO A 40 3.80 -1.79 -9.07
C PRO A 40 4.94 -2.80 -8.84
N ALA A 41 5.93 -2.81 -9.73
CA ALA A 41 7.10 -3.68 -9.61
C ALA A 41 8.00 -3.33 -8.41
N GLU A 42 7.94 -2.09 -7.93
CA GLU A 42 8.70 -1.61 -6.77
C GLU A 42 7.86 -1.70 -5.48
N SER A 43 6.57 -1.37 -5.52
CA SER A 43 5.72 -1.41 -4.33
C SER A 43 5.31 -2.83 -3.92
N ALA A 44 5.04 -3.74 -4.86
CA ALA A 44 4.62 -5.11 -4.54
C ALA A 44 5.60 -5.88 -3.63
N PRO A 45 6.92 -5.93 -3.87
CA PRO A 45 7.84 -6.62 -2.97
C PRO A 45 7.90 -5.95 -1.59
N LEU A 46 7.85 -4.61 -1.51
CA LEU A 46 7.84 -3.90 -0.23
C LEU A 46 6.59 -4.26 0.60
N LEU A 47 5.42 -4.26 -0.05
CA LEU A 47 4.15 -4.64 0.56
C LEU A 47 4.07 -6.10 0.99
N LEU A 48 4.90 -6.99 0.43
CA LEU A 48 4.94 -8.42 0.79
C LEU A 48 6.03 -8.76 1.80
N GLN A 49 7.14 -8.03 1.82
CA GLN A 49 8.32 -8.37 2.62
C GLN A 49 8.41 -7.57 3.92
N LEU A 50 8.00 -6.31 3.92
CA LEU A 50 8.11 -5.47 5.12
C LEU A 50 7.04 -5.83 6.15
N SER A 51 7.37 -5.64 7.43
CA SER A 51 6.38 -5.66 8.51
C SER A 51 5.48 -4.43 8.44
N ARG A 52 4.43 -4.39 9.26
CA ARG A 52 3.58 -3.20 9.40
C ARG A 52 4.42 -1.97 9.75
N GLU A 53 5.27 -2.09 10.76
CA GLU A 53 6.15 -1.01 11.23
C GLU A 53 7.17 -0.61 10.16
N GLY A 54 7.69 -1.58 9.41
CA GLY A 54 8.61 -1.32 8.30
C GLY A 54 7.96 -0.53 7.17
N LEU A 55 6.71 -0.84 6.83
CA LEU A 55 5.93 -0.08 5.85
C LEU A 55 5.68 1.35 6.33
N LEU A 56 5.23 1.52 7.58
CA LEU A 56 5.01 2.85 8.15
C LEU A 56 6.30 3.67 8.20
N ALA A 57 7.42 3.08 8.64
CA ALA A 57 8.71 3.77 8.67
C ALA A 57 9.16 4.23 7.28
N ARG A 58 8.86 3.45 6.24
CA ARG A 58 9.27 3.71 4.85
C ARG A 58 8.41 4.74 4.12
N PHE A 59 7.10 4.75 4.38
CA PHE A 59 6.12 5.50 3.58
C PHE A 59 5.42 6.63 4.33
N ARG A 60 5.51 6.70 5.66
CA ARG A 60 4.89 7.76 6.46
C ARG A 60 5.70 9.09 6.44
N GLN A 61 6.86 9.11 5.78
CA GLN A 61 7.75 10.28 5.68
C GLN A 61 7.72 10.96 4.30
N SER A 62 6.94 10.46 3.33
CA SER A 62 6.80 11.06 2.00
C SER A 62 5.60 11.99 1.92
#